data_AF-A0A8J4NJ36-F1
#
_entry.id   AF-A0A8J4NJ36-F1
#
_cell.length_a   1.000
_cell.length_b   1.000
_cell.length_c   1.000
_cell.angle_alpha   90.00
_cell.angle_beta   90.00
_cell.angle_gamma   90.00
#
_symmetry.space_group_name_H-M   'P 1'
#
loop_
_entity.id
_entity.type
_entity.pdbx_description
1 polymer ?
#
loop_
_entity_poly.entity_id
_entity_poly.type
_entity_poly.pdbx_seq_one_letter_code
_entity_poly.pdbx_strand_id
1 'polypeptide(L)'
;IAELYRKDPFNLELALEYWCPSEPLQTSTIMGSYLGVAHQRPPQRQVVLSKFVRQMGDLLPSTIYIPYLKMLRGLASGPQCAHYCFSLLKVNGSSHAENIQGAGGSPVSWEHFFHSLMLYHEHLRKDLPSADSVQYRHLPLRGITQKEQDGLIAFLQLTTVIVNWVSN
;
A
#
# COMPACT_ATOMS: atom_id res chain seq x y z
N ILE A 1 5.80 -1.86 14.70
CA ILE A 1 6.22 -1.19 13.45
C ILE A 1 5.25 -0.06 13.12
N ALA A 2 3.99 -0.34 12.76
CA ALA A 2 2.99 0.68 12.41
C ALA A 2 2.94 1.88 13.37
N GLU A 3 2.81 1.63 14.68
CA GLU A 3 2.71 2.69 15.68
C GLU A 3 4.05 3.39 15.96
N LEU A 4 5.14 2.62 15.92
CA LEU A 4 6.49 3.10 16.21
C LEU A 4 6.96 4.14 15.19
N TYR A 5 6.70 3.90 13.91
CA TYR A 5 7.15 4.77 12.81
C TYR A 5 6.11 5.81 12.38
N ARG A 6 4.87 5.76 12.91
CA ARG A 6 3.78 6.67 12.52
C ARG A 6 4.13 8.15 12.66
N LYS A 7 4.97 8.48 13.64
CA LYS A 7 5.45 9.84 13.90
C LYS A 7 6.96 9.80 13.97
N ASP A 8 7.58 10.87 13.50
CA ASP A 8 9.01 11.09 13.65
C ASP A 8 9.26 12.40 14.40
N PRO A 9 9.00 12.44 15.72
CA PRO A 9 9.09 13.69 16.49
C PRO A 9 10.51 14.26 16.54
N PHE A 10 11.52 13.42 16.27
CA PHE A 10 12.93 13.78 16.31
C PHE A 10 13.56 13.92 14.92
N ASN A 11 12.77 13.78 13.84
CA ASN A 11 13.24 13.80 12.45
C ASN A 11 14.46 12.90 12.20
N LEU A 12 14.45 11.70 12.79
CA LEU A 12 15.55 10.73 12.67
C LEU A 12 15.44 9.88 11.40
N GLU A 13 14.30 9.95 10.70
CA GLU A 13 14.01 9.29 9.43
C GLU A 13 14.22 7.76 9.47
N LEU A 14 14.03 7.14 10.63
CA LEU A 14 14.31 5.71 10.85
C LEU A 14 13.47 4.78 9.96
N ALA A 15 12.33 5.26 9.45
CA ALA A 15 11.50 4.52 8.50
C ALA A 15 12.22 4.29 7.16
N LEU A 16 13.20 5.13 6.78
CA LEU A 16 14.01 4.97 5.57
C LEU A 16 14.81 3.67 5.55
N GLU A 17 15.15 3.11 6.71
CA GLU A 17 15.84 1.82 6.80
C GLU A 17 15.00 0.66 6.24
N TYR A 18 13.67 0.80 6.13
CA TYR A 18 12.78 -0.20 5.53
C TYR A 18 12.70 -0.11 4.00
N TRP A 19 13.17 0.99 3.44
CA TRP A 19 13.13 1.24 2.01
C TRP A 19 14.54 1.06 1.44
N CYS A 20 14.66 0.31 0.35
CA CYS A 20 15.91 0.18 -0.39
C CYS A 20 15.71 0.80 -1.78
N PRO A 21 16.22 2.01 -2.03
CA PRO A 21 16.17 2.59 -3.37
C PRO A 21 16.96 1.72 -4.35
N SER A 22 16.30 1.26 -5.41
CA SER A 22 16.98 0.64 -6.57
C SER A 22 17.66 1.69 -7.44
N GLU A 23 17.15 2.93 -7.41
CA GLU A 23 17.71 4.11 -8.08
C GLU A 23 18.01 5.19 -7.03
N PRO A 24 19.20 5.82 -7.05
CA PRO A 24 19.46 6.97 -6.22
C PRO A 24 18.48 8.08 -6.61
N LEU A 25 17.63 8.51 -5.68
CA LEU A 25 16.82 9.71 -5.89
C LEU A 25 17.81 10.88 -6.05
N GLN A 26 17.76 11.56 -7.19
CA GLN A 26 18.54 12.77 -7.42
C GLN A 26 18.03 13.88 -6.50
N THR A 27 18.48 13.89 -5.25
CA THR A 27 18.32 15.03 -4.35
C THR A 27 19.68 15.70 -4.23
N SER A 28 19.90 16.65 -5.14
CA SER A 28 21.03 17.55 -5.17
C SER A 28 20.90 18.61 -4.08
N THR A 29 20.97 18.24 -2.80
CA THR A 29 21.28 19.15 -1.68
C THR A 29 21.25 18.37 -0.37
N ILE A 30 22.43 18.05 0.17
CA ILE A 30 22.83 18.22 1.58
C ILE A 30 24.29 17.75 1.63
N MET A 31 25.18 18.70 1.38
CA MET A 31 26.60 18.58 1.68
C MET A 31 26.71 18.69 3.21
N GLY A 32 26.97 17.57 3.90
CA GLY A 32 27.19 17.55 5.35
C GLY A 32 26.48 16.45 6.15
N SER A 33 25.58 15.66 5.55
CA SER A 33 25.07 14.44 6.19
C SER A 33 26.05 13.28 5.96
N TYR A 34 26.13 12.32 6.89
CA TYR A 34 26.87 11.06 6.75
C TYR A 34 26.46 10.23 5.50
N LEU A 35 25.44 10.70 4.78
CA LEU A 35 24.98 10.26 3.46
C LEU A 35 25.81 10.81 2.29
N GLY A 36 27.01 11.34 2.53
CA GLY A 36 27.96 11.77 1.49
C GLY A 36 28.73 10.64 0.80
N VAL A 37 28.28 9.39 0.86
CA VAL A 37 28.94 8.27 0.18
C VAL A 37 28.12 7.81 -1.01
N ALA A 38 28.36 8.47 -2.14
CA ALA A 38 28.04 7.91 -3.44
C ALA A 38 28.68 6.49 -3.55
N HIS A 39 27.88 5.50 -3.97
CA HIS A 39 28.27 4.12 -4.34
C HIS A 39 28.43 3.06 -3.24
N GLN A 40 28.06 3.30 -1.97
CA GLN A 40 28.03 2.17 -1.03
C GLN A 40 26.76 1.34 -1.16
N ARG A 41 26.95 0.02 -1.34
CA ARG A 41 25.90 -1.00 -1.25
C ARG A 41 25.05 -0.72 0.00
N PRO A 42 23.71 -0.75 -0.09
CA PRO A 42 22.86 -0.49 1.06
C PRO A 42 23.25 -1.39 2.23
N PRO A 43 23.32 -0.87 3.48
CA PRO A 43 23.68 -1.64 4.66
C PRO A 43 22.90 -2.95 4.74
N GLN A 44 23.53 -4.03 5.20
CA GLN A 44 22.89 -5.35 5.27
C GLN A 44 21.55 -5.30 6.03
N ARG A 45 21.48 -4.50 7.10
CA ARG A 45 20.25 -4.26 7.85
C ARG A 45 19.13 -3.71 6.98
N GLN A 46 19.39 -2.68 6.18
CA GLN A 46 18.41 -2.07 5.27
C GLN A 46 17.95 -3.07 4.19
N VAL A 47 18.86 -3.88 3.66
CA VAL A 47 18.53 -4.94 2.69
C VAL A 47 17.56 -5.97 3.30
N VAL A 48 17.81 -6.41 4.54
CA VAL A 48 16.95 -7.38 5.23
C VAL A 48 15.57 -6.79 5.54
N LEU A 49 15.52 -5.53 6.01
CA LEU A 49 14.25 -4.85 6.30
C LEU A 49 13.42 -4.61 5.02
N SER A 50 14.07 -4.19 3.93
CA SER A 50 13.43 -4.07 2.62
C SER A 50 12.87 -5.40 2.12
N LYS A 51 13.65 -6.49 2.25
CA LYS A 51 13.18 -7.84 1.91
C LYS A 51 11.98 -8.25 2.76
N PHE A 52 12.01 -7.96 4.06
CA PHE A 52 10.88 -8.24 4.96
C PHE A 52 9.61 -7.54 4.48
N VAL A 53 9.67 -6.25 4.12
CA VAL A 53 8.50 -5.51 3.61
C VAL A 53 7.93 -6.16 2.34
N ARG A 54 8.79 -6.56 1.40
CA ARG A 54 8.37 -7.20 0.14
C ARG A 54 7.80 -8.61 0.35
N GLN A 55 8.53 -9.46 1.07
CA GLN A 55 8.12 -10.84 1.34
C GLN A 55 6.76 -10.93 2.07
N MET A 56 6.52 -10.02 3.02
CA MET A 56 5.22 -9.95 3.71
C MET A 56 4.08 -9.53 2.78
N GLY A 57 4.35 -8.76 1.72
CA GLY A 57 3.37 -8.39 0.70
C GLY A 57 3.09 -9.51 -0.31
N ASP A 58 4.10 -10.30 -0.66
CA ASP A 58 3.99 -11.42 -1.61
C ASP A 58 3.25 -12.62 -1.01
N LEU A 59 3.52 -12.93 0.27
CA LEU A 59 2.91 -14.04 1.01
C LEU A 59 1.93 -13.49 2.05
N LEU A 60 0.84 -12.88 1.60
CA LEU A 60 -0.09 -12.15 2.46
C LEU A 60 -1.40 -12.92 2.71
N PRO A 61 -1.46 -13.81 3.74
CA PRO A 61 -2.71 -14.34 4.23
C PRO A 61 -3.74 -13.25 4.54
N SER A 62 -5.02 -13.53 4.31
CA SER A 62 -6.10 -12.58 4.57
C SER A 62 -6.18 -12.11 6.04
N THR A 63 -5.59 -12.85 6.98
CA THR A 63 -5.52 -12.48 8.40
C THR A 63 -4.52 -11.35 8.67
N ILE A 64 -3.47 -11.21 7.85
CA ILE A 64 -2.42 -10.21 8.04
C ILE A 64 -2.51 -9.03 7.06
N TYR A 65 -3.46 -9.06 6.13
CA TYR A 65 -3.72 -7.98 5.17
C TYR A 65 -3.81 -6.59 5.84
N ILE A 66 -4.76 -6.43 6.77
CA ILE A 66 -4.99 -5.16 7.46
C ILE A 66 -3.77 -4.76 8.32
N PRO A 67 -3.17 -5.64 9.14
CA PRO A 67 -1.92 -5.35 9.84
C PRO A 67 -0.79 -4.87 8.92
N TYR A 68 -0.64 -5.47 7.73
CA TYR A 68 0.37 -5.08 6.76
C TYR A 68 0.11 -3.70 6.17
N LEU A 69 -1.12 -3.37 5.79
CA LEU A 69 -1.47 -2.01 5.34
C LEU A 69 -1.22 -0.95 6.42
N LYS A 70 -1.57 -1.26 7.69
CA LYS A 70 -1.27 -0.38 8.83
C LYS A 70 0.24 -0.21 9.03
N MET A 71 1.03 -1.26 8.79
CA MET A 71 2.49 -1.20 8.83
C MET A 71 3.03 -0.30 7.72
N LEU A 72 2.62 -0.50 6.46
CA LEU A 72 3.02 0.37 5.35
C LEU A 72 2.66 1.83 5.62
N ARG A 73 1.49 2.09 6.22
CA ARG A 73 1.08 3.45 6.60
C ARG A 73 2.02 4.08 7.61
N GLY A 74 2.49 3.30 8.60
CA GLY A 74 3.50 3.76 9.54
C GLY A 74 4.86 3.99 8.89
N LEU A 75 5.23 3.16 7.90
CA LEU A 75 6.50 3.28 7.18
C LEU A 75 6.50 4.37 6.09
N ALA A 76 5.33 4.88 5.69
CA ALA A 76 5.14 5.99 4.76
C ALA A 76 5.20 7.37 5.47
N SER A 77 5.81 7.44 6.65
CA SER A 77 5.99 8.66 7.43
C SER A 77 7.15 9.49 6.90
N GLY A 78 6.87 10.48 6.05
CA GLY A 78 7.87 11.40 5.48
C GLY A 78 7.86 11.39 3.94
N PRO A 79 8.40 12.43 3.30
CA PRO A 79 8.29 12.62 1.83
C PRO A 79 8.93 11.48 1.03
N GLN A 80 10.15 11.08 1.42
CA GLN A 80 10.89 9.99 0.76
C GLN A 80 10.24 8.63 0.99
N CYS A 81 9.88 8.34 2.24
CA CYS A 81 9.15 7.14 2.64
C CYS A 81 7.82 6.98 1.88
N ALA A 82 7.06 8.06 1.76
CA ALA A 82 5.79 8.07 1.02
C ALA A 82 6.01 7.80 -0.47
N HIS A 83 7.04 8.38 -1.07
CA HIS A 83 7.40 8.10 -2.46
C HIS A 83 7.76 6.61 -2.68
N TYR A 84 8.58 6.02 -1.81
CA TYR A 84 8.92 4.60 -1.90
C TYR A 84 7.70 3.69 -1.71
N CYS A 85 6.80 4.03 -0.78
CA CYS A 85 5.56 3.29 -0.58
C CYS A 85 4.64 3.40 -1.82
N PHE A 86 4.55 4.59 -2.43
CA PHE A 86 3.81 4.78 -3.68
C PHE A 86 4.39 3.92 -4.82
N SER A 87 5.71 3.93 -4.99
CA SER A 87 6.40 3.12 -6.00
C SER A 87 6.21 1.62 -5.78
N LEU A 88 6.23 1.14 -4.52
CA LEU A 88 5.95 -0.25 -4.18
C LEU A 88 4.56 -0.66 -4.69
N LEU A 89 3.53 0.10 -4.35
CA LEU A 89 2.15 -0.18 -4.75
C LEU A 89 1.95 -0.12 -6.28
N LYS A 90 2.72 0.72 -6.98
CA LYS A 90 2.73 0.80 -8.45
C LYS A 90 3.37 -0.42 -9.09
N VAL A 91 4.56 -0.82 -8.64
CA VAL A 91 5.29 -1.99 -9.18
C VAL A 91 4.53 -3.29 -8.92
N ASN A 92 3.86 -3.39 -7.78
CA ASN A 92 3.01 -4.53 -7.44
C ASN A 92 1.80 -4.69 -8.37
N GLY A 93 1.37 -3.61 -9.05
CA GLY A 93 0.30 -3.66 -10.06
C GLY A 93 0.81 -4.02 -11.46
N SER A 94 2.01 -3.54 -11.83
CA SER A 94 2.55 -3.76 -13.18
C SER A 94 3.06 -5.18 -13.46
N SER A 95 3.17 -6.03 -12.45
CA SER A 95 3.86 -7.33 -12.53
C SER A 95 3.04 -8.45 -13.19
N HIS A 96 1.80 -8.21 -13.62
CA HIS A 96 0.92 -9.31 -14.07
C HIS A 96 -0.03 -9.02 -15.26
N ALA A 97 0.35 -8.10 -16.16
CA ALA A 97 -0.45 -7.82 -17.37
C ALA A 97 -0.48 -8.94 -18.44
N GLU A 98 0.32 -10.02 -18.30
CA GLU A 98 0.52 -10.99 -19.41
C GLU A 98 -0.27 -12.30 -19.31
N ASN A 99 -1.09 -12.55 -18.28
CA ASN A 99 -1.94 -13.74 -18.23
C ASN A 99 -3.42 -13.37 -18.00
N ILE A 100 -4.13 -13.22 -19.11
CA ILE A 100 -5.54 -12.79 -19.24
C ILE A 100 -6.57 -13.76 -18.61
N GLN A 101 -6.15 -14.80 -17.89
CA GLN A 101 -7.06 -15.76 -17.27
C GLN A 101 -6.58 -16.20 -15.88
N GLY A 102 -6.76 -15.33 -14.89
CA GLY A 102 -6.60 -15.70 -13.49
C GLY A 102 -6.33 -14.48 -12.61
N ALA A 103 -7.11 -14.33 -11.54
CA ALA A 103 -6.94 -13.30 -10.53
C ALA A 103 -5.58 -13.43 -9.79
N GLY A 104 -4.49 -13.00 -10.43
CA GLY A 104 -3.11 -13.21 -9.99
C GLY A 104 -2.32 -11.94 -9.69
N GLY A 105 -2.97 -10.79 -9.52
CA GLY A 105 -2.30 -9.55 -9.12
C GLY A 105 -1.99 -9.50 -7.63
N SER A 106 -0.96 -8.74 -7.22
CA SER A 106 -0.69 -8.52 -5.80
C SER A 106 -1.90 -7.82 -5.13
N PRO A 107 -2.43 -8.36 -4.01
CA PRO A 107 -3.58 -7.77 -3.31
C PRO A 107 -3.23 -6.41 -2.66
N VAL A 108 -1.94 -6.04 -2.65
CA VAL A 108 -1.45 -4.75 -2.17
C VAL A 108 -0.82 -4.00 -3.34
N SER A 109 -1.67 -3.50 -4.22
CA SER A 109 -1.32 -2.70 -5.39
C SER A 109 -2.36 -1.61 -5.64
N TRP A 110 -1.99 -0.57 -6.39
CA TRP A 110 -2.94 0.48 -6.79
C TRP A 110 -4.08 -0.09 -7.64
N GLU A 111 -3.76 -0.97 -8.59
CA GLU A 111 -4.77 -1.57 -9.47
C GLU A 111 -5.78 -2.40 -8.68
N HIS A 112 -5.32 -3.26 -7.78
CA HIS A 112 -6.22 -4.07 -6.95
C HIS A 112 -7.11 -3.19 -6.07
N PHE A 113 -6.56 -2.11 -5.50
CA PHE A 113 -7.34 -1.19 -4.67
C PHE A 113 -8.44 -0.49 -5.47
N PHE A 114 -8.12 0.11 -6.61
CA PHE A 114 -9.12 0.81 -7.43
C PHE A 114 -10.17 -0.15 -7.99
N HIS A 115 -9.78 -1.37 -8.38
CA HIS A 115 -10.72 -2.41 -8.79
C HIS A 115 -11.68 -2.80 -7.65
N SER A 116 -11.14 -3.02 -6.45
CA SER A 116 -11.95 -3.36 -5.27
C SER A 116 -12.90 -2.23 -4.87
N LEU A 117 -12.47 -0.97 -5.00
CA LEU A 117 -13.30 0.21 -4.72
C LEU A 117 -14.45 0.33 -5.74
N MET A 118 -14.16 0.09 -7.02
CA MET A 118 -15.18 0.05 -8.07
C MET A 118 -16.20 -1.05 -7.83
N LEU A 119 -15.76 -2.28 -7.49
CA LEU A 119 -16.66 -3.37 -7.13
C LEU A 119 -17.53 -3.01 -5.92
N TYR A 120 -16.95 -2.42 -4.88
CA TYR A 120 -17.71 -1.95 -3.70
C TYR A 120 -18.79 -0.92 -4.09
N HIS A 121 -18.44 0.06 -4.94
CA HIS A 121 -19.39 1.05 -5.42
C HIS A 121 -20.53 0.44 -6.25
N GLU A 122 -20.24 -0.53 -7.12
CA GLU A 122 -21.25 -1.23 -7.89
C GLU A 122 -22.19 -2.07 -7.02
N HIS A 123 -21.68 -2.67 -5.93
CA HIS A 123 -22.53 -3.36 -4.95
C HIS A 123 -23.45 -2.38 -4.22
N LEU A 124 -22.93 -1.23 -3.76
CA LEU A 124 -23.74 -0.21 -3.09
C LEU A 124 -24.90 0.30 -3.96
N ARG A 125 -24.70 0.42 -5.28
CA ARG A 125 -25.79 0.80 -6.21
C ARG A 125 -26.88 -0.25 -6.33
N LYS A 126 -26.50 -1.52 -6.32
CA LYS A 126 -27.44 -2.65 -6.48
C LYS A 126 -28.25 -2.92 -5.21
N ASP A 127 -27.70 -2.57 -4.04
CA ASP A 127 -28.38 -2.70 -2.74
C ASP A 127 -29.43 -1.60 -2.48
N LEU A 128 -29.49 -0.56 -3.32
CA LEU A 128 -30.54 0.46 -3.25
C LEU A 128 -31.84 -0.13 -3.81
N PRO A 129 -32.94 -0.18 -3.04
CA PRO A 129 -34.19 -0.76 -3.51
C PRO A 129 -34.70 0.03 -4.72
N SER A 130 -34.67 -0.60 -5.90
CA SER A 130 -35.37 -0.08 -7.07
C SER A 130 -36.87 -0.13 -6.76
N ALA A 131 -37.55 1.02 -6.89
CA ALA A 131 -38.95 1.20 -6.52
C ALA A 131 -39.95 0.27 -7.24
N ASP A 132 -39.50 -0.52 -8.23
CA ASP A 132 -40.36 -1.28 -9.14
C ASP A 132 -40.24 -2.82 -9.09
N SER A 133 -39.50 -3.44 -8.16
CA SER A 133 -39.27 -4.90 -8.22
C SER A 133 -40.11 -5.73 -7.23
N VAL A 134 -41.42 -5.81 -7.51
CA VAL A 134 -42.24 -6.96 -7.08
C VAL A 134 -41.83 -8.15 -7.93
N GLN A 135 -41.44 -9.26 -7.29
CA GLN A 135 -41.19 -10.59 -7.88
C GLN A 135 -39.97 -10.75 -8.80
N TYR A 136 -38.76 -10.87 -8.24
CA TYR A 136 -37.81 -11.87 -8.74
C TYR A 136 -36.99 -12.41 -7.55
N ARG A 137 -37.07 -13.72 -7.32
CA ARG A 137 -36.26 -14.43 -6.34
C ARG A 137 -34.79 -14.37 -6.75
N HIS A 138 -34.05 -13.37 -6.26
CA HIS A 138 -32.60 -13.31 -6.44
C HIS A 138 -31.92 -14.05 -5.29
N LEU A 139 -31.07 -15.02 -5.67
CA LEU A 139 -30.03 -15.60 -4.84
C LEU A 139 -29.33 -14.45 -4.08
N PRO A 140 -29.05 -14.55 -2.76
CA PRO A 140 -28.46 -13.44 -2.02
C PRO A 140 -27.16 -13.03 -2.70
N LEU A 141 -27.16 -11.85 -3.33
CA LEU A 141 -25.92 -11.23 -3.80
C LEU A 141 -25.06 -11.10 -2.56
N ARG A 142 -23.92 -11.80 -2.55
CA ARG A 142 -22.99 -11.77 -1.43
C ARG A 142 -22.49 -10.33 -1.30
N GLY A 143 -23.07 -9.59 -0.37
CA GLY A 143 -22.60 -8.25 -0.01
C GLY A 143 -21.14 -8.30 0.44
N ILE A 144 -20.48 -7.14 0.42
CA ILE A 144 -19.14 -7.00 0.96
C ILE A 144 -19.12 -7.44 2.42
N THR A 145 -18.14 -8.25 2.80
CA THR A 145 -17.97 -8.64 4.19
C THR A 145 -17.39 -7.47 5.00
N GLN A 146 -17.66 -7.42 6.30
CA GLN A 146 -17.05 -6.42 7.19
C GLN A 146 -15.52 -6.39 7.06
N LYS A 147 -14.91 -7.58 6.90
CA LYS A 147 -13.45 -7.71 6.75
C LYS A 147 -12.93 -7.08 5.46
N GLU A 148 -13.66 -7.22 4.35
CA GLU A 148 -13.31 -6.57 3.07
C GLU A 148 -13.49 -5.05 3.17
N GLN A 149 -14.55 -4.59 3.84
CA GLN A 149 -14.75 -3.16 4.11
C GLN A 149 -13.62 -2.58 4.99
N ASP A 150 -13.23 -3.27 6.06
CA ASP A 150 -12.11 -2.87 6.91
C ASP A 150 -10.79 -2.82 6.12
N GLY A 151 -10.62 -3.72 5.15
CA GLY A 151 -9.51 -3.73 4.19
C GLY A 151 -9.49 -2.47 3.32
N LEU A 152 -10.63 -2.10 2.72
CA LEU A 152 -10.77 -0.88 1.92
C LEU A 152 -10.48 0.38 2.76
N ILE A 153 -11.01 0.43 3.98
CA ILE A 153 -10.77 1.54 4.92
C ILE A 153 -9.28 1.66 5.25
N ALA A 154 -8.62 0.53 5.55
CA ALA A 154 -7.19 0.53 5.86
C ALA A 154 -6.35 1.00 4.66
N PHE A 155 -6.72 0.63 3.44
CA PHE A 155 -6.03 1.07 2.22
C PHE A 155 -6.25 2.55 1.96
N LEU A 156 -7.49 3.06 2.08
CA LEU A 156 -7.80 4.48 1.97
C LEU A 156 -6.97 5.32 2.96
N GLN A 157 -6.86 4.87 4.21
CA GLN A 157 -6.03 5.52 5.23
C GLN A 157 -4.54 5.54 4.85
N LEU A 158 -4.03 4.48 4.21
CA LEU A 158 -2.68 4.45 3.66
C LEU A 158 -2.54 5.47 2.52
N THR A 159 -3.48 5.51 1.58
CA THR A 159 -3.50 6.46 0.46
C THR A 159 -3.48 7.91 0.95
N THR A 160 -4.29 8.25 1.96
CA THR A 160 -4.29 9.60 2.55
C THR A 160 -2.91 9.99 3.06
N VAL A 161 -2.21 9.10 3.76
CA VAL A 161 -0.86 9.39 4.28
C VAL A 161 0.13 9.60 3.14
N ILE A 162 0.11 8.75 2.11
CA ILE A 162 1.00 8.88 0.95
C ILE A 162 0.78 10.22 0.25
N VAL A 163 -0.49 10.57 -0.04
CA VAL A 163 -0.83 11.81 -0.75
C VAL A 163 -0.41 13.04 0.06
N ASN A 164 -0.68 13.05 1.38
CA ASN A 164 -0.32 14.17 2.25
C ASN A 164 1.19 14.46 2.28
N TRP A 165 2.03 13.45 2.11
CA TRP A 165 3.49 13.62 2.12
C TRP A 165 4.09 13.87 0.74
N VAL A 166 3.43 13.42 -0.34
CA VAL A 166 3.88 13.67 -1.72
C VAL A 166 3.48 15.06 -2.20
N SER A 167 2.41 15.64 -1.65
CA SER A 167 1.93 16.99 -2.01
C SER A 167 2.58 18.13 -1.20
N ASN A 168 3.33 17.82 -0.14
CA ASN A 168 4.13 18.79 0.63
C ASN A 168 5.56 18.85 0.09
#